data_AF-A0AAU3L1R6-F1
#
_entry.id   AF-A0AAU3L1R6-F1
#
_cell.length_a   1.000
_cell.length_b   1.000
_cell.length_c   1.000
_cell.angle_alpha   90.00
_cell.angle_beta   90.00
_cell.angle_gamma   90.00
#
_symmetry.space_group_name_H-M   'P 1'
#
loop_
_entity.id
_entity.type
_entity.pdbx_description
1 polymer ?
#
loop_
_entity_poly.entity_id
_entity_poly.type
_entity_poly.pdbx_seq_one_letter_code
_entity_poly.pdbx_strand_id
1 'polypeptide(L)' 'MPKPEFLSVLTELAGSGVVIPRIDRTFALSDAAAAVDYLVTAHPCGKVAFTIGAD' A
#
# COMPACT_ATOMS: atom_id res chain seq x y z
N MET A 1 12.81 14.90 -4.69
CA MET A 1 11.70 14.00 -5.02
C MET A 1 12.22 12.83 -5.83
N PRO A 2 11.66 11.61 -5.72
CA PRO A 2 12.04 10.50 -6.60
C PRO A 2 11.81 10.89 -8.07
N LYS A 3 12.68 10.42 -8.95
CA LYS A 3 12.62 10.77 -10.37
C LYS A 3 11.57 9.90 -11.09
N PRO A 4 10.90 10.40 -12.15
CA PRO A 4 9.83 9.66 -12.83
C PRO A 4 10.22 8.24 -13.29
N GLU A 5 11.48 8.04 -13.71
CA GLU A 5 12.00 6.75 -14.15
C GLU A 5 11.96 5.67 -13.06
N PHE A 6 11.96 6.06 -11.78
CA PHE A 6 11.88 5.09 -10.68
C PHE A 6 10.56 4.34 -10.65
N LEU A 7 9.46 4.96 -11.08
CA LEU A 7 8.16 4.29 -11.16
C LEU A 7 8.15 3.24 -12.26
N SER A 8 8.83 3.51 -13.38
CA SER A 8 8.94 2.55 -14.49
C SER A 8 9.73 1.31 -14.06
N VAL A 9 10.88 1.53 -13.42
CA VAL A 9 11.71 0.45 -12.88
C VAL A 9 10.96 -0.35 -11.81
N LEU A 10 10.29 0.32 -10.87
CA LEU A 10 9.54 -0.37 -9.82
C LEU A 10 8.38 -1.20 -10.38
N THR A 11 7.73 -0.73 -11.44
CA THR A 11 6.65 -1.46 -12.11
C THR A 11 7.17 -2.74 -12.75
N GLU A 12 8.32 -2.70 -13.43
CA GLU A 12 8.96 -3.88 -14.03
C GLU A 12 9.37 -4.91 -12.96
N LEU A 13 9.98 -4.44 -11.87
CA LEU A 13 10.38 -5.30 -10.75
C LEU A 13 9.18 -5.93 -10.02
N ALA A 14 8.07 -5.21 -9.92
CA ALA A 14 6.84 -5.74 -9.34
C ALA A 14 6.17 -6.76 -10.27
N GLY A 15 6.09 -6.47 -11.57
CA GLY A 15 5.51 -7.37 -12.57
C GLY A 15 6.30 -8.67 -12.76
N SER A 16 7.62 -8.63 -12.55
CA SER A 16 8.48 -9.83 -12.57
C SER A 16 8.51 -10.62 -11.25
N GLY A 17 7.86 -10.11 -10.19
CA GLY A 17 7.83 -10.75 -8.87
C GLY A 17 9.12 -10.59 -8.04
N VAL A 18 10.11 -9.83 -8.53
CA VAL A 18 11.34 -9.51 -7.78
C VAL A 18 11.02 -8.63 -6.57
N VAL A 19 10.05 -7.74 -6.71
CA VAL A 19 9.52 -6.91 -5.62
C VAL A 19 8.06 -7.27 -5.40
N ILE A 20 7.75 -7.84 -4.24
CA ILE A 20 6.37 -8.15 -3.85
C ILE A 20 5.96 -7.18 -2.74
N PRO A 21 5.03 -6.25 -2.99
CA PRO A 21 4.52 -5.36 -1.94
C PRO A 21 3.84 -6.18 -0.86
N ARG A 22 4.37 -6.12 0.36
CA ARG A 22 3.72 -6.74 1.52
C ARG A 22 2.56 -5.85 1.98
N ILE A 23 1.34 -6.30 1.77
CA ILE A 23 0.15 -5.68 2.36
C ILE A 23 -0.06 -6.26 3.75
N ASP A 24 -0.11 -5.39 4.74
CA ASP A 24 -0.34 -5.78 6.13
C ASP A 24 -1.84 -5.84 6.44
N ARG A 25 -2.60 -4.82 6.00
CA ARG A 25 -4.05 -4.77 6.14
C ARG A 25 -4.68 -3.94 5.02
N THR A 26 -5.90 -4.32 4.65
CA THR A 26 -6.76 -3.56 3.73
C THR A 26 -8.00 -3.09 4.48
N PHE A 27 -8.36 -1.82 4.33
CA PHE A 27 -9.55 -1.21 4.91
C PHE A 27 -10.53 -0.79 3.81
N ALA A 28 -11.82 -0.69 4.14
CA ALA A 28 -12.76 0.04 3.30
C ALA A 28 -12.46 1.55 3.37
N LEU A 29 -12.83 2.29 2.33
CA LEU A 29 -12.66 3.76 2.35
C LEU A 29 -13.46 4.42 3.48
N SER A 30 -14.61 3.87 3.86
CA SER A 30 -15.42 4.32 5.00
C SER A 30 -14.65 4.25 6.33
N ASP A 31 -13.64 3.39 6.42
CA ASP A 31 -12.86 3.13 7.62
C ASP A 31 -11.53 3.89 7.62
N ALA A 32 -11.41 4.97 6.85
CA ALA A 32 -10.18 5.75 6.71
C ALA A 32 -9.59 6.22 8.06
N ALA A 33 -10.42 6.65 8.99
CA ALA A 33 -9.96 7.04 10.33
C ALA A 33 -9.30 5.87 11.08
N ALA A 34 -9.94 4.70 11.08
CA ALA A 34 -9.39 3.51 11.73
C ALA A 34 -8.10 3.01 11.06
N ALA A 35 -7.98 3.16 9.74
CA ALA A 35 -6.76 2.85 9.01
C ALA A 35 -5.59 3.77 9.39
N VAL A 36 -5.85 5.06 9.59
CA VAL A 36 -4.84 6.03 10.07
C VAL A 36 -4.43 5.70 11.50
N ASP A 37 -5.38 5.43 12.39
CA ASP A 37 -5.08 5.05 13.77
C ASP A 37 -4.20 3.79 13.80
N TYR A 38 -4.58 2.76 13.03
CA TYR A 38 -3.80 1.53 12.89
C TYR A 38 -2.37 1.80 12.39
N LEU A 39 -2.22 2.63 11.35
CA LEU A 39 -0.91 2.98 10.79
C LEU A 39 -0.01 3.64 11.84
N VAL A 40 -0.58 4.52 12.68
CA VAL A 40 0.17 5.30 13.66
C VAL A 40 0.48 4.48 14.91
N THR A 41 -0.45 3.67 15.41
CA THR A 41 -0.33 3.07 16.75
C THR A 41 0.08 1.60 16.72
N ALA A 42 -0.23 0.86 15.65
CA ALA A 42 -0.13 -0.60 15.64
C ALA A 42 1.19 -1.13 15.04
N HIS A 43 2.06 -0.25 14.53
CA HIS A 43 3.36 -0.62 13.94
C HIS A 43 3.24 -1.68 12.81
N PRO A 44 2.47 -1.41 11.74
CA PRO A 44 2.21 -2.40 10.69
C PRO A 44 3.50 -2.88 10.00
N CYS A 45 3.58 -4.19 9.76
CA CYS A 45 4.70 -4.82 9.07
C CYS A 45 4.43 -4.92 7.57
N GLY A 46 4.25 -3.76 6.92
CA GLY A 46 3.95 -3.67 5.49
C GLY A 46 3.24 -2.38 5.12
N LYS A 47 2.46 -2.43 4.03
CA LYS A 47 1.62 -1.33 3.57
C LYS A 47 0.19 -1.53 4.06
N VAL A 48 -0.44 -0.42 4.44
CA VAL A 48 -1.89 -0.33 4.66
C VAL A 48 -2.53 0.11 3.35
N ALA A 49 -3.55 -0.61 2.90
CA ALA A 49 -4.24 -0.36 1.64
C ALA A 49 -5.72 -0.01 1.87
N PHE A 50 -6.31 0.69 0.92
CA PHE A 50 -7.75 0.94 0.85
C PHE A 50 -8.36 0.25 -0.35
N THR A 51 -9.55 -0.32 -0.17
CA THR A 51 -10.41 -0.70 -1.29
C THR A 51 -11.36 0.45 -1.60
N ILE A 52 -11.46 0.82 -2.87
CA ILE A 52 -12.37 1.86 -3.38
C ILE A 52 -13.28 1.21 -4.43
N GLY A 53 -14.61 1.37 -4.28
CA GLY A 53 -15.59 0.91 -5.27
C GLY A 53 -15.98 -0.57 -5.20
N ALA A 54 -15.84 -1.20 -4.03
CA ALA A 54 -16.46 -2.49 -3.76
C ALA A 54 -17.75 -2.27 -2.96
N ASP A 55 -18.85 -2.08 -3.68
CA ASP A 55 -20.20 -2.40 -3.20
C ASP A 55 -20.58 -3.79 -3.71
#